data_AF-A0A1G1TLJ5-F1
#
_entry.id   AF-A0A1G1TLJ5-F1
#
_cell.length_a   1.000
_cell.length_b   1.000
_cell.length_c   1.000
_cell.angle_alpha   90.00
_cell.angle_beta   90.00
_cell.angle_gamma   90.00
#
_symmetry.space_group_name_H-M   'P 1'
#
loop_
_entity.id
_entity.type
_entity.pdbx_description
1 polymer ?
#
loop_
_entity_poly.entity_id
_entity_poly.type
_entity_poly.pdbx_seq_one_letter_code
_entity_poly.pdbx_strand_id
1 'polypeptide(L)'
;MQTLETFAPPAAAEYLSDPEITAAIELFFLTNKGVPAHLIDVATHDGIVQLTGITDNLLASERAEEIVLAVRGVRGVVNELLISTPDVPNDELHRAVTEALATDPATTGYNVACRVAEGVVTPTGVVQSWAEQQLVLRVLRGVRGVRRLVTDELLIRWGEIQNSDEEISTQIRELLDWDIRVFSNEVVVRTNDRVVHLSGTVGTAAERAQVVAVANQAGATRVDARDLFVAYWAISSELRREKFAQRSDADIAQAVRDTFRHDPRVLSYQPVVVVQNGVVTLTGQVSSLRAKQSAERDAHHVVGVWAVHNLLKVRTRWFTPDVVVRQSILDALGRDPYVGGVGFEVRVSNGRAHLHGQVNSHFEQAQAAEVASGVNGVAEVENLVRVLSSTDFSGPPAAWYPGALHPAAHPHSDFALAERIRTLFFWSASLHNQDVAVRVENGRATLSGTVDTWLDREQAAFDAYEAGATSVDNALELVSSKFL
;
A
#
# COMPACT_ATOMS: atom_id res chain seq x y z
N MET A 1 32.06 -12.50 -18.03
CA MET A 1 31.45 -13.67 -17.35
C MET A 1 31.79 -13.60 -15.86
N GLN A 2 31.01 -12.88 -15.07
CA GLN A 2 31.02 -13.05 -13.62
C GLN A 2 30.12 -14.24 -13.29
N THR A 3 30.67 -15.23 -12.58
CA THR A 3 29.94 -16.38 -12.07
C THR A 3 28.88 -15.93 -11.09
N LEU A 4 27.62 -16.30 -11.33
CA LEU A 4 26.52 -16.10 -10.38
C LEU A 4 26.83 -16.93 -9.11
N GLU A 5 27.26 -16.27 -8.05
CA GLU A 5 27.39 -16.88 -6.72
C GLU A 5 26.00 -17.23 -6.21
N THR A 6 25.77 -18.51 -5.90
CA THR A 6 24.54 -18.96 -5.25
C THR A 6 24.62 -18.62 -3.76
N PHE A 7 23.67 -17.83 -3.27
CA PHE A 7 23.59 -17.48 -1.85
C PHE A 7 22.90 -18.60 -1.07
N ALA A 8 23.51 -19.01 0.05
CA ALA A 8 22.90 -19.98 0.95
C ALA A 8 21.87 -19.28 1.85
N PRO A 9 20.73 -19.93 2.16
CA PRO A 9 19.75 -19.36 3.06
C PRO A 9 20.35 -19.18 4.48
N PRO A 10 19.96 -18.12 5.22
CA PRO A 10 20.46 -17.87 6.57
C PRO A 10 20.07 -18.99 7.54
N ALA A 11 20.92 -19.24 8.55
CA ALA A 11 20.66 -20.21 9.61
C ALA A 11 19.51 -19.75 10.52
N ALA A 12 18.63 -20.67 10.94
CA ALA A 12 17.45 -20.37 11.73
C ALA A 12 17.79 -20.14 13.22
N ALA A 13 17.34 -19.02 13.80
CA ALA A 13 17.58 -18.69 15.21
C ALA A 13 16.31 -18.73 16.08
N GLU A 14 15.11 -18.56 15.51
CA GLU A 14 13.84 -18.63 16.23
C GLU A 14 12.71 -19.00 15.26
N TYR A 15 12.09 -20.17 15.42
CA TYR A 15 11.02 -20.63 14.53
C TYR A 15 9.67 -20.19 15.11
N LEU A 16 8.98 -19.28 14.39
CA LEU A 16 7.52 -19.17 14.50
C LEU A 16 6.94 -20.38 13.79
N SER A 17 6.06 -21.11 14.45
CA SER A 17 5.46 -22.30 13.83
C SER A 17 4.40 -21.91 12.80
N ASP A 18 4.29 -22.67 11.72
CA ASP A 18 3.28 -22.42 10.67
C ASP A 18 1.83 -22.34 11.23
N PRO A 19 1.42 -23.13 12.24
CA PRO A 19 0.12 -22.96 12.88
C PRO A 19 -0.06 -21.59 13.56
N GLU A 20 0.99 -21.05 14.19
CA GLU A 20 0.92 -19.72 14.81
C GLU A 20 0.84 -18.62 13.76
N ILE A 21 1.61 -18.73 12.67
CA ILE A 21 1.54 -17.81 11.53
C ILE A 21 0.13 -17.84 10.91
N THR A 22 -0.44 -19.03 10.72
CA THR A 22 -1.79 -19.21 10.18
C THR A 22 -2.84 -18.54 11.07
N ALA A 23 -2.78 -18.79 12.39
CA ALA A 23 -3.69 -18.16 13.35
C ALA A 23 -3.55 -16.62 13.37
N ALA A 24 -2.33 -16.10 13.20
CA ALA A 24 -2.10 -14.67 13.08
C ALA A 24 -2.76 -14.09 11.81
N ILE A 25 -2.62 -14.76 10.67
CA ILE A 25 -3.25 -14.33 9.41
C ILE A 25 -4.78 -14.31 9.54
N GLU A 26 -5.37 -15.36 10.13
CA GLU A 26 -6.81 -15.41 10.37
C GLU A 26 -7.28 -14.23 11.24
N LEU A 27 -6.53 -13.91 12.30
CA LEU A 27 -6.81 -12.72 13.12
C LEU A 27 -6.73 -11.43 12.29
N PHE A 28 -5.73 -11.29 11.43
CA PHE A 28 -5.56 -10.13 10.57
C PHE A 28 -6.71 -10.02 9.56
N PHE A 29 -7.20 -11.11 8.97
CA PHE A 29 -8.37 -11.07 8.08
C PHE A 29 -9.67 -10.73 8.80
N LEU A 30 -9.86 -11.18 10.04
CA LEU A 30 -11.04 -10.81 10.83
C LEU A 30 -11.06 -9.32 11.19
N THR A 31 -9.86 -8.78 11.44
CA THR A 31 -9.68 -7.42 11.94
C THR A 31 -9.63 -6.41 10.81
N ASN A 32 -8.84 -6.66 9.77
CA ASN A 32 -8.71 -5.80 8.59
C ASN A 32 -9.93 -5.96 7.67
N LYS A 33 -10.71 -4.89 7.52
CA LYS A 33 -11.88 -4.87 6.61
C LYS A 33 -11.45 -4.76 5.15
N GLY A 34 -12.36 -5.05 4.22
CA GLY A 34 -12.08 -5.04 2.78
C GLY A 34 -11.65 -6.39 2.19
N VAL A 35 -11.69 -7.46 2.98
CA VAL A 35 -11.53 -8.85 2.50
C VAL A 35 -12.66 -9.72 3.04
N PRO A 36 -13.21 -10.67 2.25
CA PRO A 36 -14.22 -11.60 2.72
C PRO A 36 -13.59 -12.75 3.51
N ALA A 37 -13.08 -12.44 4.72
CA ALA A 37 -12.30 -13.36 5.55
C ALA A 37 -12.93 -14.77 5.70
N HIS A 38 -14.26 -14.85 5.83
CA HIS A 38 -15.01 -16.09 5.99
C HIS A 38 -15.06 -16.99 4.74
N LEU A 39 -14.60 -16.49 3.58
CA LEU A 39 -14.54 -17.22 2.31
C LEU A 39 -13.10 -17.52 1.87
N ILE A 40 -12.11 -17.16 2.71
CA ILE A 40 -10.69 -17.33 2.43
C ILE A 40 -10.14 -18.37 3.39
N ASP A 41 -9.63 -19.46 2.84
CA ASP A 41 -8.93 -20.49 3.58
C ASP A 41 -7.42 -20.23 3.51
N VAL A 42 -6.75 -20.40 4.65
CA VAL A 42 -5.31 -20.15 4.81
C VAL A 42 -4.61 -21.42 5.23
N ALA A 43 -3.54 -21.76 4.53
CA ALA A 43 -2.60 -22.81 4.94
C ALA A 43 -1.19 -22.26 4.91
N THR A 44 -0.35 -22.64 5.87
CA THR A 44 1.06 -22.22 5.90
C THR A 44 1.96 -23.44 5.95
N HIS A 45 3.03 -23.42 5.17
CA HIS A 45 4.08 -24.44 5.17
C HIS A 45 5.46 -23.80 5.01
N ASP A 46 6.34 -23.98 6.00
CA ASP A 46 7.67 -23.38 6.07
C ASP A 46 7.65 -21.85 5.86
N GLY A 47 6.63 -21.18 6.42
CA GLY A 47 6.38 -19.74 6.26
C GLY A 47 5.86 -19.33 4.88
N ILE A 48 5.60 -20.26 3.96
CA ILE A 48 4.92 -19.98 2.69
C ILE A 48 3.42 -20.16 2.90
N VAL A 49 2.67 -19.08 2.69
CA VAL A 49 1.22 -19.05 2.89
C VAL A 49 0.52 -19.33 1.57
N GLN A 50 -0.41 -20.28 1.57
CA GLN A 50 -1.32 -20.53 0.48
C GLN A 50 -2.69 -19.93 0.81
N LEU A 51 -3.20 -19.10 -0.08
CA LEU A 51 -4.56 -18.55 -0.01
C LEU A 51 -5.45 -19.25 -1.03
N THR A 52 -6.53 -19.85 -0.56
CA THR A 52 -7.57 -20.47 -1.41
C THR A 52 -8.94 -19.98 -1.00
N GLY A 53 -9.96 -20.25 -1.83
CA GLY A 53 -11.33 -19.78 -1.59
C GLY A 53 -11.76 -18.72 -2.60
N ILE A 54 -12.63 -17.80 -2.17
CA ILE A 54 -13.33 -16.87 -3.06
C ILE A 54 -13.21 -15.43 -2.56
N THR A 55 -13.02 -14.49 -3.48
CA THR A 55 -13.14 -13.06 -3.21
C THR A 55 -14.08 -12.38 -4.20
N ASP A 56 -14.66 -11.24 -3.81
CA ASP A 56 -15.70 -10.56 -4.60
C ASP A 56 -15.13 -9.71 -5.76
N ASN A 57 -13.84 -9.40 -5.74
CA ASN A 57 -13.17 -8.55 -6.72
C ASN A 57 -11.63 -8.68 -6.65
N LEU A 58 -10.95 -8.18 -7.69
CA LEU A 58 -9.48 -8.22 -7.77
C LEU A 58 -8.77 -7.43 -6.66
N LEU A 59 -9.31 -6.28 -6.24
CA LEU A 59 -8.69 -5.48 -5.18
C LEU A 59 -8.74 -6.21 -3.83
N ALA A 60 -9.77 -7.00 -3.56
CA ALA A 60 -9.89 -7.80 -2.34
C ALA A 60 -8.86 -8.93 -2.31
N SER A 61 -8.58 -9.55 -3.48
CA SER A 61 -7.51 -10.54 -3.60
C SER A 61 -6.11 -9.93 -3.39
N GLU A 62 -5.83 -8.76 -3.99
CA GLU A 62 -4.56 -8.05 -3.76
C GLU A 62 -4.41 -7.64 -2.29
N ARG A 63 -5.49 -7.12 -1.69
CA ARG A 63 -5.51 -6.75 -0.28
C ARG A 63 -5.28 -7.96 0.65
N ALA A 64 -5.85 -9.12 0.32
CA ALA A 64 -5.63 -10.34 1.09
C ALA A 64 -4.14 -10.73 1.08
N GLU A 65 -3.49 -10.63 -0.08
CA GLU A 65 -2.06 -10.87 -0.21
C GLU A 65 -1.22 -9.84 0.56
N GLU A 66 -1.54 -8.54 0.45
CA GLU A 66 -0.86 -7.47 1.21
C GLU A 66 -0.93 -7.68 2.72
N ILE A 67 -2.12 -8.04 3.23
CA ILE A 67 -2.32 -8.33 4.66
C ILE A 67 -1.41 -9.49 5.10
N VAL A 68 -1.33 -10.56 4.31
CA VAL A 68 -0.50 -11.72 4.62
C VAL A 68 0.99 -11.38 4.56
N LEU A 69 1.43 -10.61 3.56
CA LEU A 69 2.83 -10.18 3.43
C LEU A 69 3.29 -9.30 4.59
N ALA A 70 2.36 -8.64 5.29
CA ALA A 70 2.61 -7.83 6.47
C ALA A 70 2.67 -8.63 7.79
N VAL A 71 2.41 -9.94 7.77
CA VAL A 71 2.49 -10.81 8.96
C VAL A 71 3.92 -11.30 9.17
N ARG A 72 4.41 -11.15 10.40
CA ARG A 72 5.71 -11.64 10.86
C ARG A 72 5.80 -13.16 10.68
N GLY A 73 6.90 -13.62 10.08
CA GLY A 73 7.15 -15.04 9.82
C GLY A 73 6.74 -15.50 8.42
N VAL A 74 5.93 -14.72 7.70
CA VAL A 74 5.59 -15.00 6.29
C VAL A 74 6.82 -14.74 5.41
N ARG A 75 7.14 -15.73 4.58
CA ARG A 75 8.27 -15.73 3.62
C ARG A 75 7.81 -15.58 2.17
N GLY A 76 6.56 -15.90 1.89
CA GLY A 76 5.95 -15.74 0.58
C GLY A 76 4.48 -16.14 0.60
N VAL A 77 3.77 -15.76 -0.46
CA VAL A 77 2.35 -16.05 -0.63
C VAL A 77 2.14 -16.72 -1.97
N VAL A 78 1.33 -17.77 -1.98
CA VAL A 78 0.77 -18.43 -3.15
C VAL A 78 -0.71 -18.11 -3.15
N ASN A 79 -1.11 -17.15 -3.98
CA ASN A 79 -2.48 -16.65 -4.04
C ASN A 79 -3.26 -17.40 -5.14
N GLU A 80 -4.14 -18.31 -4.74
CA GLU A 80 -5.01 -19.11 -5.61
C GLU A 80 -6.49 -18.76 -5.42
N LEU A 81 -6.76 -17.53 -4.95
CA LEU A 81 -8.12 -17.05 -4.73
C LEU A 81 -8.89 -16.96 -6.05
N LEU A 82 -10.11 -17.49 -6.05
CA LEU A 82 -11.03 -17.36 -7.15
C LEU A 82 -11.78 -16.03 -7.04
N ILE A 83 -11.82 -15.29 -8.14
CA ILE A 83 -12.54 -13.99 -8.19
C ILE A 83 -13.97 -14.23 -8.66
N SER A 84 -14.93 -13.98 -7.78
CA SER A 84 -16.37 -14.08 -8.03
C SER A 84 -17.00 -12.69 -8.05
N THR A 85 -17.00 -12.06 -9.23
CA THR A 85 -17.67 -10.77 -9.44
C THR A 85 -19.14 -10.93 -9.83
N PRO A 86 -19.99 -9.90 -9.59
CA PRO A 86 -21.32 -9.84 -10.18
C PRO A 86 -21.27 -9.94 -11.71
N ASP A 87 -22.26 -10.60 -12.31
CA ASP A 87 -22.38 -10.67 -13.77
C ASP A 87 -22.77 -9.30 -14.34
N VAL A 88 -21.79 -8.63 -14.94
CA VAL A 88 -21.97 -7.37 -15.68
C VAL A 88 -21.92 -7.68 -17.17
N PRO A 89 -22.92 -7.27 -17.98
CA PRO A 89 -22.90 -7.46 -19.42
C PRO A 89 -21.62 -6.89 -20.06
N ASN A 90 -21.06 -7.59 -21.05
CA ASN A 90 -19.78 -7.19 -21.67
C ASN A 90 -19.78 -5.74 -22.19
N ASP A 91 -20.87 -5.27 -22.79
CA ASP A 91 -20.97 -3.90 -23.30
C ASP A 91 -20.95 -2.86 -22.17
N GLU A 92 -21.60 -3.17 -21.06
CA GLU A 92 -21.61 -2.32 -19.87
C GLU A 92 -20.23 -2.29 -19.21
N LEU A 93 -19.60 -3.45 -19.03
CA LEU A 93 -18.26 -3.54 -18.46
C LEU A 93 -17.22 -2.86 -19.35
N HIS A 94 -17.29 -3.05 -20.67
CA HIS A 94 -16.44 -2.36 -21.65
C HIS A 94 -16.56 -0.84 -21.53
N ARG A 95 -17.80 -0.32 -21.46
CA ARG A 95 -18.04 1.11 -21.23
C ARG A 95 -17.45 1.57 -19.89
N ALA A 96 -17.67 0.82 -18.82
CA ALA A 96 -17.18 1.18 -17.48
C ALA A 96 -15.65 1.25 -17.41
N VAL A 97 -14.93 0.28 -18.00
CA VAL A 97 -13.46 0.31 -18.03
C VAL A 97 -12.90 1.42 -18.93
N THR A 98 -13.54 1.67 -20.08
CA THR A 98 -13.14 2.75 -20.98
C THR A 98 -13.32 4.11 -20.33
N GLU A 99 -14.45 4.31 -19.65
CA GLU A 99 -14.75 5.53 -18.91
C GLU A 99 -13.81 5.69 -17.70
N ALA A 100 -13.48 4.61 -16.98
CA ALA A 100 -12.53 4.65 -15.87
C ALA A 100 -11.16 5.18 -16.32
N LEU A 101 -10.59 4.64 -17.40
CA LEU A 101 -9.30 5.07 -17.92
C LEU A 101 -9.33 6.51 -18.48
N ALA A 102 -10.43 6.90 -19.14
CA ALA A 102 -10.58 8.23 -19.73
C ALA A 102 -10.77 9.33 -18.67
N THR A 103 -11.37 9.00 -17.53
CA THR A 103 -11.68 9.96 -16.45
C THR A 103 -10.60 10.03 -15.37
N ASP A 104 -9.74 9.01 -15.24
CA ASP A 104 -8.60 9.03 -14.32
C ASP A 104 -7.51 10.04 -14.80
N PRO A 105 -7.12 11.02 -13.95
CA PRO A 105 -6.16 12.06 -14.32
C PRO A 105 -4.76 11.55 -14.72
N ALA A 106 -4.37 10.36 -14.24
CA ALA A 106 -3.06 9.79 -14.53
C ALA A 106 -3.08 9.00 -15.85
N THR A 107 -4.19 8.32 -16.18
CA THR A 107 -4.27 7.48 -17.38
C THR A 107 -4.95 8.12 -18.58
N THR A 108 -5.67 9.24 -18.42
CA THR A 108 -6.43 9.90 -19.51
C THR A 108 -5.58 10.24 -20.75
N GLY A 109 -4.28 10.45 -20.59
CA GLY A 109 -3.34 10.74 -21.68
C GLY A 109 -2.75 9.51 -22.36
N TYR A 110 -3.01 8.30 -21.87
CA TYR A 110 -2.42 7.07 -22.38
C TYR A 110 -3.23 6.51 -23.54
N ASN A 111 -2.54 6.00 -24.56
CA ASN A 111 -3.17 5.35 -25.70
C ASN A 111 -3.44 3.87 -25.39
N VAL A 112 -4.40 3.63 -24.50
CA VAL A 112 -4.81 2.30 -24.05
C VAL A 112 -6.30 2.09 -24.34
N ALA A 113 -6.61 1.02 -25.06
CA ALA A 113 -7.96 0.52 -25.24
C ALA A 113 -8.15 -0.77 -24.42
N CYS A 114 -9.39 -1.21 -24.25
CA CYS A 114 -9.70 -2.45 -23.55
C CYS A 114 -10.58 -3.35 -24.40
N ARG A 115 -10.33 -4.66 -24.40
CA ARG A 115 -11.29 -5.67 -24.85
C ARG A 115 -11.87 -6.37 -23.63
N VAL A 116 -13.15 -6.71 -23.69
CA VAL A 116 -13.86 -7.34 -22.56
C VAL A 116 -14.58 -8.59 -23.04
N ALA A 117 -14.40 -9.68 -22.31
CA ALA A 117 -15.15 -10.91 -22.49
C ALA A 117 -15.31 -11.63 -21.14
N GLU A 118 -16.56 -11.81 -20.69
CA GLU A 118 -16.91 -12.62 -19.50
C GLU A 118 -16.17 -12.17 -18.23
N GLY A 119 -16.11 -10.85 -17.99
CA GLY A 119 -15.38 -10.26 -16.86
C GLY A 119 -13.86 -10.23 -17.02
N VAL A 120 -13.31 -10.80 -18.10
CA VAL A 120 -11.88 -10.71 -18.44
C VAL A 120 -11.64 -9.45 -19.26
N VAL A 121 -10.72 -8.61 -18.80
CA VAL A 121 -10.32 -7.38 -19.48
C VAL A 121 -8.90 -7.51 -20.00
N THR A 122 -8.72 -7.25 -21.29
CA THR A 122 -7.42 -7.23 -21.97
C THR A 122 -7.12 -5.78 -22.37
N PRO A 123 -6.33 -5.03 -21.57
CA PRO A 123 -5.81 -3.74 -22.02
C PRO A 123 -4.85 -3.95 -23.19
N THR A 124 -5.03 -3.14 -24.24
CA THR A 124 -4.21 -3.16 -25.45
C THR A 124 -3.65 -1.77 -25.71
N GLY A 125 -2.38 -1.68 -26.09
CA GLY A 125 -1.79 -0.40 -26.44
C GLY A 125 -0.33 -0.31 -26.04
N VAL A 126 0.15 0.92 -25.91
CA VAL A 126 1.55 1.21 -25.56
C VAL A 126 1.61 2.23 -24.44
N VAL A 127 2.39 1.91 -23.41
CA VAL A 127 2.78 2.82 -22.33
C VAL A 127 4.30 3.03 -22.34
N GLN A 128 4.80 4.05 -21.65
CA GLN A 128 6.20 4.46 -21.71
C GLN A 128 7.05 3.88 -20.58
N SER A 129 6.42 3.43 -19.49
CA SER A 129 7.13 2.83 -18.35
C SER A 129 6.29 1.76 -17.65
N TRP A 130 6.96 0.95 -16.82
CA TRP A 130 6.30 0.00 -15.94
C TRP A 130 5.33 0.69 -14.97
N ALA A 131 5.69 1.87 -14.45
CA ALA A 131 4.83 2.63 -13.55
C ALA A 131 3.52 3.06 -14.22
N GLU A 132 3.56 3.50 -15.48
CA GLU A 132 2.36 3.79 -16.26
C GLU A 132 1.50 2.55 -16.49
N GLN A 133 2.14 1.41 -16.78
CA GLN A 133 1.46 0.12 -16.90
C GLN A 133 0.71 -0.22 -15.61
N GLN A 134 1.36 -0.10 -14.44
CA GLN A 134 0.72 -0.37 -13.15
C GLN A 134 -0.43 0.59 -12.83
N LEU A 135 -0.34 1.86 -13.25
CA LEU A 135 -1.45 2.81 -13.09
C LEU A 135 -2.68 2.37 -13.90
N VAL A 136 -2.49 1.94 -15.15
CA VAL A 136 -3.57 1.38 -15.97
C VAL A 136 -4.20 0.16 -15.29
N LEU A 137 -3.38 -0.78 -14.83
CA LEU A 137 -3.88 -1.99 -14.17
C LEU A 137 -4.64 -1.66 -12.89
N ARG A 138 -4.13 -0.73 -12.07
CA ARG A 138 -4.78 -0.27 -10.84
C ARG A 138 -6.18 0.31 -11.13
N VAL A 139 -6.30 1.18 -12.14
CA VAL A 139 -7.60 1.76 -12.53
C VAL A 139 -8.57 0.66 -12.96
N LEU A 140 -8.11 -0.30 -13.75
CA LEU A 140 -8.94 -1.41 -14.22
C LEU A 140 -9.39 -2.37 -13.10
N ARG A 141 -8.52 -2.65 -12.12
CA ARG A 141 -8.89 -3.47 -10.93
C ARG A 141 -9.97 -2.78 -10.08
N GLY A 142 -9.99 -1.45 -10.09
CA GLY A 142 -11.02 -0.64 -9.41
C GLY A 142 -12.36 -0.56 -10.13
N VAL A 143 -12.59 -1.34 -11.19
CA VAL A 143 -13.89 -1.40 -11.88
C VAL A 143 -14.64 -2.66 -11.48
N ARG A 144 -15.84 -2.48 -10.94
CA ARG A 144 -16.79 -3.52 -10.58
C ARG A 144 -17.11 -4.38 -11.81
N GLY A 145 -17.06 -5.70 -11.61
CA GLY A 145 -17.28 -6.69 -12.67
C GLY A 145 -15.99 -7.22 -13.31
N VAL A 146 -14.85 -6.53 -13.14
CA VAL A 146 -13.55 -7.02 -13.63
C VAL A 146 -13.10 -8.21 -12.78
N ARG A 147 -13.07 -9.38 -13.41
CA ARG A 147 -12.71 -10.66 -12.81
C ARG A 147 -11.24 -11.00 -12.99
N ARG A 148 -10.66 -10.64 -14.14
CA ARG A 148 -9.27 -10.96 -14.50
C ARG A 148 -8.72 -9.94 -15.48
N LEU A 149 -7.43 -9.61 -15.35
CA LEU A 149 -6.68 -8.81 -16.32
C LEU A 149 -5.72 -9.71 -17.13
N VAL A 150 -5.67 -9.52 -18.44
CA VAL A 150 -4.69 -10.14 -19.33
C VAL A 150 -3.83 -9.05 -19.94
N THR A 151 -2.56 -8.98 -19.54
CA THR A 151 -1.72 -7.79 -19.77
C THR A 151 -0.74 -7.94 -20.93
N ASP A 152 -0.73 -9.08 -21.62
CA ASP A 152 0.24 -9.43 -22.66
C ASP A 152 0.24 -8.45 -23.86
N GLU A 153 -0.87 -7.74 -24.05
CA GLU A 153 -1.07 -6.79 -25.16
C GLU A 153 -0.89 -5.31 -24.74
N LEU A 154 -0.59 -5.05 -23.47
CA LEU A 154 -0.24 -3.72 -22.97
C LEU A 154 1.28 -3.59 -22.93
N LEU A 155 1.85 -3.12 -24.03
CA LEU A 155 3.30 -3.13 -24.25
C LEU A 155 3.97 -1.90 -23.65
N ILE A 156 5.14 -2.08 -23.05
CA ILE A 156 6.01 -0.97 -22.64
C ILE A 156 6.94 -0.64 -23.80
N ARG A 157 6.80 0.54 -24.39
CA ARG A 157 7.77 1.08 -25.36
C ARG A 157 8.69 2.04 -24.63
N TRP A 158 9.85 1.51 -24.26
CA TRP A 158 10.98 2.31 -23.78
C TRP A 158 11.34 3.37 -24.84
N GLY A 159 11.73 4.56 -24.39
CA GLY A 159 12.21 5.62 -25.29
C GLY A 159 13.48 5.22 -26.06
N GLU A 160 13.95 6.11 -26.94
CA GLU A 160 15.18 5.90 -27.73
C GLU A 160 16.43 5.73 -26.85
N ILE A 161 16.38 6.24 -25.62
CA ILE A 161 17.41 6.05 -24.59
C ILE A 161 16.90 5.02 -23.60
N GLN A 162 17.61 3.90 -23.50
CA GLN A 162 17.35 2.85 -22.53
C GLN A 162 18.52 2.79 -21.55
N ASN A 163 18.21 2.60 -20.27
CA ASN A 163 19.23 2.40 -19.25
C ASN A 163 20.09 1.17 -19.60
N SER A 164 21.40 1.33 -19.46
CA SER A 164 22.38 0.26 -19.42
C SER A 164 22.20 -0.58 -18.15
N ASP A 165 22.75 -1.79 -18.13
CA ASP A 165 22.69 -2.67 -16.96
C ASP A 165 23.33 -2.03 -15.70
N GLU A 166 24.37 -1.22 -15.90
CA GLU A 166 25.03 -0.47 -14.83
C GLU A 166 24.14 0.64 -14.28
N GLU A 167 23.46 1.39 -15.16
CA GLU A 167 22.50 2.42 -14.76
C GLU A 167 21.29 1.80 -14.04
N ILE A 168 20.74 0.69 -14.54
CA ILE A 168 19.65 -0.04 -13.86
C ILE A 168 20.10 -0.47 -12.46
N SER A 169 21.25 -1.13 -12.35
CA SER A 169 21.75 -1.62 -11.05
C SER A 169 22.00 -0.47 -10.07
N THR A 170 22.47 0.67 -10.56
CA THR A 170 22.75 1.86 -9.74
C THR A 170 21.46 2.51 -9.28
N GLN A 171 20.52 2.72 -10.18
CA GLN A 171 19.21 3.28 -9.86
C GLN A 171 18.45 2.40 -8.85
N ILE A 172 18.50 1.08 -8.97
CA ILE A 172 17.87 0.17 -7.99
C ILE A 172 18.52 0.37 -6.61
N ARG A 173 19.84 0.35 -6.51
CA ARG A 173 20.54 0.54 -5.23
C ARG A 173 20.20 1.89 -4.59
N GLU A 174 20.18 2.96 -5.38
CA GLU A 174 19.83 4.30 -4.91
C GLU A 174 18.38 4.39 -4.42
N LEU A 175 17.41 3.88 -5.19
CA LEU A 175 16.01 3.86 -4.80
C LEU A 175 15.78 3.05 -3.51
N LEU A 176 16.45 1.91 -3.38
CA LEU A 176 16.32 1.06 -2.19
C LEU A 176 16.98 1.67 -0.94
N ASP A 177 18.12 2.37 -1.06
CA ASP A 177 18.77 3.05 0.07
C ASP A 177 17.82 4.08 0.69
N TRP A 178 17.10 4.83 -0.16
CA TRP A 178 16.19 5.89 0.26
C TRP A 178 14.76 5.44 0.57
N ASP A 179 14.33 4.22 0.23
CA ASP A 179 12.98 3.72 0.54
C ASP A 179 12.90 3.21 1.99
N ILE A 180 12.06 3.82 2.82
CA ILE A 180 11.86 3.39 4.22
C ILE A 180 11.20 2.02 4.34
N ARG A 181 10.52 1.56 3.28
CA ARG A 181 9.77 0.29 3.28
C ARG A 181 10.66 -0.93 3.07
N VAL A 182 11.95 -0.74 2.80
CA VAL A 182 12.89 -1.83 2.49
C VAL A 182 14.16 -1.69 3.30
N PHE A 183 14.59 -2.75 3.99
CA PHE A 183 15.95 -2.81 4.51
C PHE A 183 16.89 -3.44 3.48
N SER A 184 17.64 -2.61 2.77
CA SER A 184 18.40 -3.02 1.58
C SER A 184 19.86 -3.39 1.82
N ASN A 185 20.36 -3.30 3.06
CA ASN A 185 21.79 -3.48 3.37
C ASN A 185 22.33 -4.85 2.96
N GLU A 186 21.48 -5.88 3.02
CA GLU A 186 21.80 -7.25 2.65
C GLU A 186 21.30 -7.62 1.24
N VAL A 187 20.82 -6.64 0.46
CA VAL A 187 20.30 -6.87 -0.90
C VAL A 187 21.40 -6.61 -1.92
N VAL A 188 21.76 -7.65 -2.66
CA VAL A 188 22.73 -7.57 -3.76
C VAL A 188 21.99 -7.56 -5.10
N VAL A 189 22.27 -6.52 -5.89
CA VAL A 189 21.67 -6.28 -7.22
C VAL A 189 22.71 -6.49 -8.31
N ARG A 190 22.42 -7.38 -9.26
CA ARG A 190 23.24 -7.59 -10.46
C ARG A 190 22.33 -7.56 -11.68
N THR A 191 22.76 -6.92 -12.76
CA THR A 191 21.98 -6.84 -14.00
C THR A 191 22.81 -7.35 -15.17
N ASN A 192 22.19 -8.17 -16.03
CA ASN A 192 22.78 -8.62 -17.28
C ASN A 192 21.70 -8.71 -18.36
N ASP A 193 21.91 -8.04 -19.49
CA ASP A 193 20.95 -7.94 -20.60
C ASP A 193 19.57 -7.46 -20.11
N ARG A 194 19.56 -6.49 -19.17
CA ARG A 194 18.40 -5.95 -18.44
C ARG A 194 17.59 -6.95 -17.62
N VAL A 195 18.12 -8.15 -17.43
CA VAL A 195 17.61 -9.09 -16.43
C VAL A 195 18.28 -8.76 -15.11
N VAL A 196 17.49 -8.39 -14.11
CA VAL A 196 17.96 -8.10 -12.76
C VAL A 196 17.92 -9.39 -11.94
N HIS A 197 19.07 -9.77 -11.38
CA HIS A 197 19.23 -10.81 -10.40
C HIS A 197 19.35 -10.18 -9.01
N LEU A 198 18.37 -10.48 -8.15
CA LEU A 198 18.31 -10.04 -6.77
C LEU A 198 18.70 -11.20 -5.86
N SER A 199 19.61 -10.94 -4.94
CA SER A 199 20.10 -11.94 -3.99
C SER A 199 20.32 -11.34 -2.60
N GLY A 200 20.43 -12.20 -1.59
CA GLY A 200 20.67 -11.80 -0.20
C GLY A 200 19.45 -11.97 0.68
N THR A 201 19.25 -11.07 1.66
CA THR A 201 18.20 -11.22 2.68
C THR A 201 17.41 -9.94 2.91
N VAL A 202 16.11 -10.06 3.11
CA VAL A 202 15.19 -8.99 3.54
C VAL A 202 14.38 -9.43 4.76
N GLY A 203 13.80 -8.47 5.48
CA GLY A 203 13.13 -8.73 6.75
C GLY A 203 11.78 -9.38 6.58
N THR A 204 11.07 -9.02 5.52
CA THR A 204 9.66 -9.40 5.33
C THR A 204 9.37 -9.77 3.88
N ALA A 205 8.27 -10.49 3.66
CA ALA A 205 7.81 -10.80 2.32
C ALA A 205 7.31 -9.54 1.59
N ALA A 206 6.78 -8.54 2.32
CA ALA A 206 6.45 -7.22 1.77
C ALA A 206 7.69 -6.47 1.26
N GLU A 207 8.79 -6.47 2.02
CA GLU A 207 10.07 -5.90 1.57
C GLU A 207 10.56 -6.59 0.29
N ARG A 208 10.49 -7.93 0.23
CA ARG A 208 10.87 -8.70 -0.96
C ARG A 208 10.08 -8.27 -2.19
N ALA A 209 8.76 -8.14 -2.05
CA ALA A 209 7.89 -7.66 -3.13
C ALA A 209 8.25 -6.24 -3.56
N GLN A 210 8.55 -5.35 -2.60
CA GLN A 210 8.95 -3.98 -2.86
C GLN A 210 10.30 -3.88 -3.59
N VAL A 211 11.30 -4.70 -3.24
CA VAL A 211 12.58 -4.77 -3.98
C VAL A 211 12.36 -5.16 -5.44
N VAL A 212 11.49 -6.15 -5.69
CA VAL A 212 11.13 -6.57 -7.05
C VAL A 212 10.41 -5.44 -7.80
N ALA A 213 9.49 -4.73 -7.15
CA ALA A 213 8.79 -3.59 -7.75
C ALA A 213 9.76 -2.47 -8.14
N VAL A 214 10.72 -2.13 -7.28
CA VAL A 214 11.77 -1.12 -7.57
C VAL A 214 12.63 -1.55 -8.76
N ALA A 215 13.00 -2.84 -8.86
CA ALA A 215 13.75 -3.36 -10.00
C ALA A 215 12.99 -3.19 -11.32
N ASN A 216 11.68 -3.49 -11.34
CA ASN A 216 10.84 -3.26 -12.51
C ASN A 216 10.72 -1.77 -12.86
N GLN A 217 10.56 -0.91 -11.85
CA GLN A 217 10.48 0.55 -12.03
C GLN A 217 11.77 1.14 -12.61
N ALA A 218 12.93 0.60 -12.24
CA ALA A 218 14.23 1.01 -12.77
C ALA A 218 14.49 0.56 -14.23
N GLY A 219 13.61 -0.26 -14.81
CA GLY A 219 13.69 -0.68 -16.21
C GLY A 219 14.13 -2.13 -16.43
N ALA A 220 14.05 -2.99 -15.41
CA ALA A 220 14.26 -4.42 -15.60
C ALA A 220 13.23 -4.98 -16.60
N THR A 221 13.70 -5.78 -17.55
CA THR A 221 12.80 -6.53 -18.46
C THR A 221 12.27 -7.80 -17.80
N ARG A 222 13.05 -8.35 -16.86
CA ARG A 222 12.71 -9.47 -16.01
C ARG A 222 13.50 -9.37 -14.71
N VAL A 223 12.88 -9.77 -13.61
CA VAL A 223 13.51 -9.82 -12.29
C VAL A 223 13.57 -11.27 -11.81
N ASP A 224 14.74 -11.74 -11.42
CA ASP A 224 14.98 -13.03 -10.80
C ASP A 224 15.35 -12.83 -9.33
N ALA A 225 14.41 -13.14 -8.43
CA ALA A 225 14.54 -12.95 -6.99
C ALA A 225 14.50 -14.29 -6.22
N ARG A 226 14.96 -15.38 -6.86
CA ARG A 226 15.01 -16.71 -6.24
C ARG A 226 16.00 -16.79 -5.08
N ASP A 227 17.11 -16.06 -5.20
CA ASP A 227 18.18 -16.01 -4.18
C ASP A 227 18.00 -14.85 -3.19
N LEU A 228 16.86 -14.14 -3.24
CA LEU A 228 16.47 -13.09 -2.29
C LEU A 228 15.54 -13.69 -1.23
N PHE A 229 16.11 -13.99 -0.06
CA PHE A 229 15.44 -14.70 1.02
C PHE A 229 14.75 -13.75 2.00
N VAL A 230 13.66 -14.20 2.60
CA VAL A 230 12.98 -13.52 3.72
C VAL A 230 13.41 -14.15 5.03
N ALA A 231 14.00 -13.36 5.93
CA ALA A 231 14.37 -13.79 7.27
C ALA A 231 14.27 -12.63 8.27
N TYR A 232 13.13 -12.53 8.95
CA TYR A 232 12.83 -11.45 9.91
C TYR A 232 13.85 -11.36 11.07
N TRP A 233 14.48 -12.48 11.44
CA TRP A 233 15.49 -12.54 12.50
C TRP A 233 16.90 -12.15 12.05
N ALA A 234 17.15 -12.13 10.73
CA ALA A 234 18.49 -11.90 10.19
C ALA A 234 18.88 -10.42 10.19
N ILE A 235 17.92 -9.50 10.37
CA ILE A 235 18.19 -8.06 10.41
C ILE A 235 18.48 -7.62 11.85
N SER A 236 19.73 -7.24 12.10
CA SER A 236 20.14 -6.68 13.39
C SER A 236 19.51 -5.30 13.65
N SER A 237 19.26 -4.99 14.92
CA SER A 237 18.84 -3.66 15.35
C SER A 237 19.86 -2.57 14.99
N GLU A 238 21.12 -2.94 14.83
CA GLU A 238 22.21 -2.03 14.44
C GLU A 238 22.05 -1.59 12.99
N LEU A 239 21.85 -2.52 12.05
CA LEU A 239 21.67 -2.22 10.63
C LEU A 239 20.44 -1.35 10.38
N ARG A 240 19.37 -1.59 11.15
CA ARG A 240 18.15 -0.78 11.12
C ARG A 240 18.41 0.68 11.52
N ARG A 241 19.15 0.87 12.61
CA ARG A 241 19.57 2.20 13.09
C ARG A 241 20.48 2.93 12.11
N GLU A 242 21.37 2.21 11.43
CA GLU A 242 22.25 2.79 10.42
C GLU A 242 21.47 3.30 9.20
N LYS A 243 20.49 2.54 8.69
CA LYS A 243 19.66 2.97 7.54
C LYS A 243 18.93 4.28 7.84
N PHE A 244 18.34 4.41 9.03
CA PHE A 244 17.56 5.57 9.44
C PHE A 244 18.35 6.63 10.21
N ALA A 245 19.69 6.59 10.12
CA ALA A 245 20.53 7.64 10.63
C ALA A 245 20.18 8.99 9.97
N GLN A 246 20.38 10.09 10.70
CA GLN A 246 20.08 11.42 10.18
C GLN A 246 20.84 11.68 8.87
N ARG A 247 20.09 12.10 7.85
CA ARG A 247 20.61 12.54 6.55
C ARG A 247 20.55 14.07 6.48
N SER A 248 21.38 14.69 5.65
CA SER A 248 21.32 16.14 5.48
C SER A 248 20.02 16.55 4.78
N ASP A 249 19.46 17.70 5.13
CA ASP A 249 18.26 18.23 4.45
C ASP A 249 18.45 18.36 2.93
N ALA A 250 19.68 18.64 2.48
CA ALA A 250 20.00 18.72 1.07
C ALA A 250 19.89 17.36 0.37
N ASP A 251 20.38 16.29 1.00
CA ASP A 251 20.28 14.93 0.47
C ASP A 251 18.83 14.44 0.48
N ILE A 252 18.11 14.68 1.58
CA ILE A 252 16.67 14.35 1.67
C ILE A 252 15.89 15.08 0.57
N ALA A 253 16.14 16.38 0.37
CA ALA A 253 15.47 17.15 -0.67
C ALA A 253 15.77 16.58 -2.06
N GLN A 254 16.99 16.10 -2.30
CA GLN A 254 17.38 15.48 -3.55
C GLN A 254 16.68 14.13 -3.75
N ALA A 255 16.68 13.26 -2.73
CA ALA A 255 16.02 11.96 -2.75
C ALA A 255 14.49 12.07 -2.99
N VAL A 256 13.83 13.07 -2.39
CA VAL A 256 12.39 13.34 -2.66
C VAL A 256 12.18 13.76 -4.11
N ARG A 257 13.02 14.64 -4.67
CA ARG A 257 12.93 15.04 -6.09
C ARG A 257 13.15 13.85 -7.02
N ASP A 258 14.11 12.99 -6.70
CA ASP A 258 14.40 11.81 -7.49
C ASP A 258 13.22 10.83 -7.41
N THR A 259 12.61 10.63 -6.25
CA THR A 259 11.38 9.84 -6.11
C THR A 259 10.25 10.36 -7.01
N PHE A 260 10.01 11.68 -7.04
CA PHE A 260 8.99 12.28 -7.90
C PHE A 260 9.24 12.10 -9.40
N ARG A 261 10.49 11.92 -9.82
CA ARG A 261 10.80 11.64 -11.23
C ARG A 261 10.34 10.24 -11.66
N HIS A 262 10.12 9.34 -10.71
CA HIS A 262 9.74 7.96 -10.97
C HIS A 262 8.23 7.69 -10.76
N ASP A 263 7.46 8.68 -10.27
CA ASP A 263 6.00 8.60 -10.23
C ASP A 263 5.38 9.41 -11.40
N PRO A 264 4.78 8.74 -12.41
CA PRO A 264 4.12 9.40 -13.53
C PRO A 264 3.02 10.40 -13.13
N ARG A 265 2.41 10.22 -11.94
CA ARG A 265 1.36 11.11 -11.42
C ARG A 265 1.91 12.47 -11.00
N VAL A 266 3.18 12.52 -10.60
CA VAL A 266 3.83 13.70 -10.00
C VAL A 266 4.84 14.33 -10.98
N LEU A 267 5.51 13.50 -11.77
CA LEU A 267 6.62 13.85 -12.67
C LEU A 267 6.39 15.11 -13.51
N SER A 268 5.20 15.26 -14.13
CA SER A 268 4.93 16.36 -15.07
C SER A 268 4.97 17.76 -14.47
N TYR A 269 4.83 17.89 -13.15
CA TYR A 269 4.70 19.19 -12.48
C TYR A 269 5.92 19.60 -11.67
N GLN A 270 6.83 18.65 -11.40
CA GLN A 270 8.07 18.87 -10.64
C GLN A 270 7.87 19.76 -9.40
N PRO A 271 7.13 19.29 -8.37
CA PRO A 271 6.92 20.03 -7.15
C PRO A 271 8.20 20.62 -6.57
N VAL A 272 8.11 21.82 -6.00
CA VAL A 272 9.23 22.44 -5.29
C VAL A 272 9.32 21.79 -3.90
N VAL A 273 10.49 21.22 -3.62
CA VAL A 273 10.81 20.53 -2.36
C VAL A 273 11.78 21.40 -1.56
N VAL A 274 11.35 21.77 -0.35
CA VAL A 274 12.18 22.42 0.67
C VAL A 274 12.21 21.51 1.88
N VAL A 275 13.37 21.29 2.47
CA VAL A 275 13.52 20.44 3.67
C VAL A 275 14.19 21.25 4.76
N GLN A 276 13.66 21.13 5.98
CA GLN A 276 14.23 21.73 7.17
C GLN A 276 14.10 20.75 8.35
N ASN A 277 15.23 20.29 8.88
CA ASN A 277 15.30 19.32 9.97
C ASN A 277 14.43 18.07 9.68
N GLY A 278 14.52 17.52 8.46
CA GLY A 278 13.71 16.40 8.01
C GLY A 278 12.22 16.71 7.76
N VAL A 279 11.74 17.93 7.98
CA VAL A 279 10.39 18.37 7.59
C VAL A 279 10.40 18.81 6.14
N VAL A 280 9.70 18.06 5.29
CA VAL A 280 9.55 18.37 3.86
C VAL A 280 8.36 19.30 3.66
N THR A 281 8.55 20.43 3.01
CA THR A 281 7.47 21.29 2.53
C THR A 281 7.37 21.19 1.02
N LEU A 282 6.22 20.74 0.53
CA LEU A 282 5.92 20.61 -0.90
C LEU A 282 5.09 21.82 -1.35
N THR A 283 5.60 22.57 -2.34
CA THR A 283 4.89 23.72 -2.93
C THR A 283 4.84 23.64 -4.45
N GLY A 284 3.93 24.39 -5.06
CA GLY A 284 3.73 24.38 -6.51
C GLY A 284 2.33 23.93 -6.89
N GLN A 285 2.22 23.24 -8.03
CA GLN A 285 0.95 22.84 -8.63
C GLN A 285 0.98 21.37 -9.00
N VAL A 286 -0.19 20.74 -9.08
CA VAL A 286 -0.38 19.37 -9.60
C VAL A 286 -1.70 19.27 -10.36
N SER A 287 -1.85 18.27 -11.23
CA SER A 287 -3.04 18.09 -12.08
C SER A 287 -4.30 17.66 -11.33
N SER A 288 -4.16 16.97 -10.19
CA SER A 288 -5.27 16.31 -9.49
C SER A 288 -4.99 16.16 -8.00
N LEU A 289 -6.05 15.92 -7.21
CA LEU A 289 -5.91 15.59 -5.79
C LEU A 289 -5.14 14.27 -5.58
N ARG A 290 -5.35 13.27 -6.44
CA ARG A 290 -4.57 12.02 -6.41
C ARG A 290 -3.07 12.24 -6.61
N ALA A 291 -2.67 13.13 -7.53
CA ALA A 291 -1.28 13.52 -7.70
C ALA A 291 -0.73 14.26 -6.47
N LYS A 292 -1.54 15.15 -5.86
CA LYS A 292 -1.19 15.83 -4.60
C LYS A 292 -0.91 14.84 -3.47
N GLN A 293 -1.79 13.88 -3.25
CA GLN A 293 -1.66 12.84 -2.22
C GLN A 293 -0.49 11.88 -2.53
N SER A 294 -0.25 11.59 -3.80
CA SER A 294 0.88 10.74 -4.22
C SER A 294 2.20 11.41 -3.92
N ALA A 295 2.37 12.70 -4.25
CA ALA A 295 3.58 13.45 -3.92
C ALA A 295 3.86 13.48 -2.40
N GLU A 296 2.83 13.57 -1.57
CA GLU A 296 3.00 13.52 -0.11
C GLU A 296 3.44 12.14 0.38
N ARG A 297 2.77 11.09 -0.06
CA ARG A 297 3.12 9.71 0.27
C ARG A 297 4.50 9.31 -0.24
N ASP A 298 4.85 9.68 -1.46
CA ASP A 298 6.16 9.44 -2.04
C ASP A 298 7.27 10.15 -1.25
N ALA A 299 7.03 11.39 -0.80
CA ALA A 299 7.96 12.09 0.08
C ALA A 299 8.07 11.40 1.45
N HIS A 300 6.97 10.92 2.02
CA HIS A 300 6.98 10.16 3.28
C HIS A 300 7.78 8.86 3.19
N HIS A 301 7.88 8.24 2.01
CA HIS A 301 8.65 7.02 1.83
C HIS A 301 10.17 7.24 1.78
N VAL A 302 10.65 8.48 1.82
CA VAL A 302 12.08 8.81 1.77
C VAL A 302 12.70 8.78 3.16
N VAL A 303 13.82 8.06 3.29
CA VAL A 303 14.63 8.02 4.52
C VAL A 303 15.00 9.44 4.98
N GLY A 304 14.79 9.71 6.28
CA GLY A 304 15.06 11.01 6.89
C GLY A 304 13.90 12.01 6.84
N VAL A 305 12.81 11.71 6.11
CA VAL A 305 11.59 12.52 6.15
C VAL A 305 10.81 12.25 7.43
N TRP A 306 10.67 13.28 8.26
CA TRP A 306 9.93 13.22 9.52
C TRP A 306 8.46 13.58 9.33
N ALA A 307 8.19 14.64 8.58
CA ALA A 307 6.86 15.15 8.33
C ALA A 307 6.81 15.80 6.94
N VAL A 308 5.64 15.77 6.33
CA VAL A 308 5.39 16.44 5.05
C VAL A 308 4.32 17.50 5.23
N HIS A 309 4.66 18.76 4.93
CA HIS A 309 3.72 19.85 4.77
C HIS A 309 3.35 19.98 3.29
N ASN A 310 2.23 19.38 2.91
CA ASN A 310 1.77 19.37 1.52
C ASN A 310 0.94 20.61 1.16
N LEU A 311 1.61 21.66 0.69
CA LEU A 311 1.00 22.92 0.26
C LEU A 311 0.76 22.98 -1.26
N LEU A 312 0.79 21.83 -1.95
CA LEU A 312 0.53 21.76 -3.38
C LEU A 312 -0.90 22.22 -3.70
N LYS A 313 -1.03 22.97 -4.79
CA LYS A 313 -2.33 23.46 -5.29
C LYS A 313 -2.76 22.61 -6.48
N VAL A 314 -3.94 22.01 -6.38
CA VAL A 314 -4.53 21.28 -7.50
C VAL A 314 -4.98 22.30 -8.56
N ARG A 315 -4.47 22.16 -9.78
CA ARG A 315 -4.87 22.93 -10.96
C ARG A 315 -5.06 21.98 -12.13
N THR A 316 -6.32 21.74 -12.46
CA THR A 316 -6.67 20.96 -13.64
C THR A 316 -6.31 21.74 -14.90
N ARG A 317 -5.90 21.02 -15.95
CA ARG A 317 -5.59 21.61 -17.25
C ARG A 317 -6.81 22.27 -17.90
N TRP A 318 -7.99 21.73 -17.62
CA TRP A 318 -9.27 22.17 -18.15
C TRP A 318 -10.22 22.46 -16.99
N PHE A 319 -11.02 23.52 -17.11
CA PHE A 319 -12.07 23.80 -16.15
C PHE A 319 -13.19 22.77 -16.33
N THR A 320 -13.46 21.99 -15.29
CA THR A 320 -14.59 21.08 -15.22
C THR A 320 -15.65 21.69 -14.30
N PRO A 321 -16.86 22.00 -14.79
CA PRO A 321 -17.92 22.53 -13.95
C PRO A 321 -18.26 21.58 -12.78
N ASP A 322 -18.51 22.11 -11.59
CA ASP A 322 -18.79 21.30 -10.38
C ASP A 322 -19.93 20.29 -10.56
N VAL A 323 -20.94 20.62 -11.38
CA VAL A 323 -22.03 19.69 -11.71
C VAL A 323 -21.54 18.45 -12.44
N VAL A 324 -20.54 18.60 -13.32
CA VAL A 324 -19.90 17.49 -14.03
C VAL A 324 -19.01 16.71 -13.07
N VAL A 325 -18.19 17.41 -12.26
CA VAL A 325 -17.34 16.77 -11.24
C VAL A 325 -18.18 15.92 -10.28
N ARG A 326 -19.30 16.47 -9.79
CA ARG A 326 -20.26 15.76 -8.93
C ARG A 326 -20.74 14.47 -9.59
N GLN A 327 -21.15 14.53 -10.85
CA GLN A 327 -21.64 13.35 -11.57
C GLN A 327 -20.51 12.32 -11.74
N SER A 328 -19.31 12.76 -12.13
CA SER A 328 -18.16 11.86 -12.27
C SER A 328 -17.76 11.18 -10.96
N ILE A 329 -17.92 11.85 -9.79
CA ILE A 329 -17.74 11.22 -8.47
C ILE A 329 -18.77 10.12 -8.24
N LEU A 330 -20.05 10.39 -8.51
CA LEU A 330 -21.12 9.40 -8.36
C LEU A 330 -20.90 8.20 -9.29
N ASP A 331 -20.49 8.44 -10.53
CA ASP A 331 -20.20 7.40 -11.51
C ASP A 331 -18.98 6.57 -11.09
N ALA A 332 -17.93 7.21 -10.57
CA ALA A 332 -16.74 6.52 -10.05
C ALA A 332 -17.07 5.66 -8.82
N LEU A 333 -17.82 6.19 -7.86
CA LEU A 333 -18.29 5.44 -6.68
C LEU A 333 -19.16 4.24 -7.10
N GLY A 334 -20.08 4.43 -8.05
CA GLY A 334 -20.93 3.34 -8.56
C GLY A 334 -20.15 2.24 -9.29
N ARG A 335 -19.02 2.59 -9.90
CA ARG A 335 -18.10 1.63 -10.54
C ARG A 335 -17.15 0.95 -9.55
N ASP A 336 -16.98 1.45 -8.34
CA ASP A 336 -16.04 0.85 -7.38
C ASP A 336 -16.58 -0.49 -6.83
N PRO A 337 -15.74 -1.54 -6.73
CA PRO A 337 -16.19 -2.86 -6.30
C PRO A 337 -16.52 -2.95 -4.80
N TYR A 338 -15.99 -2.06 -3.95
CA TYR A 338 -16.28 -2.06 -2.51
C TYR A 338 -17.48 -1.20 -2.16
N VAL A 339 -17.56 0.01 -2.74
CA VAL A 339 -18.56 1.00 -2.33
C VAL A 339 -19.67 1.22 -3.35
N GLY A 340 -19.62 0.59 -4.52
CA GLY A 340 -20.64 0.78 -5.58
C GLY A 340 -22.05 0.29 -5.25
N GLY A 341 -22.22 -0.46 -4.16
CA GLY A 341 -23.54 -0.82 -3.62
C GLY A 341 -24.12 0.20 -2.63
N VAL A 342 -23.35 1.22 -2.25
CA VAL A 342 -23.70 2.20 -1.21
C VAL A 342 -24.28 3.46 -1.84
N GLY A 343 -25.36 3.98 -1.24
CA GLY A 343 -25.95 5.26 -1.63
C GLY A 343 -25.17 6.44 -1.03
N PHE A 344 -24.47 7.21 -1.87
CA PHE A 344 -23.77 8.43 -1.46
C PHE A 344 -24.50 9.70 -1.92
N GLU A 345 -24.49 10.72 -1.06
CA GLU A 345 -24.82 12.09 -1.44
C GLU A 345 -23.53 12.88 -1.63
N VAL A 346 -23.35 13.45 -2.82
CA VAL A 346 -22.17 14.25 -3.18
C VAL A 346 -22.58 15.68 -3.49
N ARG A 347 -21.87 16.64 -2.91
CA ARG A 347 -21.97 18.07 -3.24
C ARG A 347 -20.59 18.61 -3.60
N VAL A 348 -20.49 19.33 -4.70
CA VAL A 348 -19.21 19.92 -5.15
C VAL A 348 -19.36 21.43 -5.24
N SER A 349 -18.38 22.14 -4.72
CA SER A 349 -18.28 23.60 -4.81
C SER A 349 -16.82 24.02 -4.98
N ASN A 350 -16.49 24.70 -6.07
CA ASN A 350 -15.14 25.10 -6.44
C ASN A 350 -14.14 23.93 -6.41
N GLY A 351 -14.54 22.76 -6.93
CA GLY A 351 -13.73 21.54 -6.91
C GLY A 351 -13.57 20.88 -5.54
N ARG A 352 -14.13 21.43 -4.45
CA ARG A 352 -14.21 20.77 -3.14
C ARG A 352 -15.43 19.85 -3.09
N ALA A 353 -15.20 18.55 -2.97
CA ALA A 353 -16.25 17.55 -2.85
C ALA A 353 -16.57 17.26 -1.38
N HIS A 354 -17.84 17.36 -1.01
CA HIS A 354 -18.36 16.94 0.29
C HIS A 354 -19.10 15.62 0.10
N LEU A 355 -18.60 14.57 0.73
CA LEU A 355 -19.11 13.21 0.58
C LEU A 355 -19.89 12.82 1.83
N HIS A 356 -21.17 12.47 1.66
CA HIS A 356 -22.03 11.95 2.72
C HIS A 356 -22.54 10.56 2.35
N GLY A 357 -22.77 9.75 3.38
CA GLY A 357 -23.27 8.38 3.23
C GLY A 357 -23.20 7.63 4.54
N GLN A 358 -23.61 6.37 4.50
CA GLN A 358 -23.47 5.43 5.61
C GLN A 358 -22.79 4.17 5.08
N VAL A 359 -21.75 3.74 5.78
CA VAL A 359 -20.97 2.54 5.46
C VAL A 359 -20.80 1.71 6.73
N ASN A 360 -20.36 0.46 6.59
CA ASN A 360 -20.25 -0.47 7.71
C ASN A 360 -18.83 -0.56 8.30
N SER A 361 -17.85 0.06 7.65
CA SER A 361 -16.45 0.04 8.09
C SER A 361 -15.69 1.33 7.79
N HIS A 362 -14.64 1.60 8.57
CA HIS A 362 -13.69 2.69 8.27
C HIS A 362 -12.96 2.45 6.93
N PHE A 363 -12.73 1.19 6.55
CA PHE A 363 -12.22 0.84 5.22
C PHE A 363 -13.10 1.36 4.09
N GLU A 364 -14.42 1.07 4.11
CA GLU A 364 -15.36 1.57 3.08
C GLU A 364 -15.44 3.11 3.10
N GLN A 365 -15.37 3.73 4.28
CA GLN A 365 -15.32 5.18 4.42
C GLN A 365 -14.07 5.76 3.73
N ALA A 366 -12.89 5.18 3.96
CA ALA A 366 -11.64 5.59 3.34
C ALA A 366 -11.63 5.34 1.83
N GLN A 367 -12.14 4.17 1.39
CA GLN A 367 -12.26 3.82 -0.02
C GLN A 367 -13.15 4.82 -0.77
N ALA A 368 -14.27 5.25 -0.19
CA ALA A 368 -15.13 6.24 -0.83
C ALA A 368 -14.42 7.60 -1.02
N ALA A 369 -13.58 8.02 -0.06
CA ALA A 369 -12.75 9.21 -0.21
C ALA A 369 -11.65 9.04 -1.27
N GLU A 370 -11.02 7.87 -1.32
CA GLU A 370 -9.98 7.52 -2.29
C GLU A 370 -10.51 7.55 -3.72
N VAL A 371 -11.69 6.94 -3.95
CA VAL A 371 -12.38 6.96 -5.24
C VAL A 371 -12.73 8.40 -5.65
N ALA A 372 -13.33 9.18 -4.74
CA ALA A 372 -13.67 10.58 -5.01
C ALA A 372 -12.41 11.43 -5.32
N SER A 373 -11.30 11.19 -4.61
CA SER A 373 -10.03 11.90 -4.81
C SER A 373 -9.37 11.59 -6.15
N GLY A 374 -9.70 10.44 -6.75
CA GLY A 374 -9.24 10.04 -8.08
C GLY A 374 -9.95 10.75 -9.23
N VAL A 375 -11.04 11.48 -8.98
CA VAL A 375 -11.84 12.08 -10.06
C VAL A 375 -11.25 13.41 -10.54
N ASN A 376 -11.18 13.57 -11.87
CA ASN A 376 -10.73 14.81 -12.50
C ASN A 376 -11.64 16.00 -12.10
N GLY A 377 -11.03 17.12 -11.69
CA GLY A 377 -11.74 18.30 -11.19
C GLY A 377 -11.88 18.36 -9.68
N VAL A 378 -11.62 17.27 -8.97
CA VAL A 378 -11.59 17.27 -7.51
C VAL A 378 -10.27 17.86 -7.02
N ALA A 379 -10.39 18.96 -6.27
CA ALA A 379 -9.27 19.68 -5.66
C ALA A 379 -9.09 19.31 -4.18
N GLU A 380 -10.18 18.94 -3.51
CA GLU A 380 -10.22 18.57 -2.10
C GLU A 380 -11.43 17.69 -1.83
N VAL A 381 -11.31 16.73 -0.91
CA VAL A 381 -12.41 15.87 -0.46
C VAL A 381 -12.60 16.07 1.03
N GLU A 382 -13.80 16.48 1.41
CA GLU A 382 -14.27 16.46 2.79
C GLU A 382 -15.15 15.22 2.98
N ASN A 383 -14.58 14.20 3.64
CA ASN A 383 -15.25 12.94 3.86
C ASN A 383 -16.10 12.99 5.13
N LEU A 384 -17.42 13.07 4.96
CA LEU A 384 -18.42 13.14 6.02
C LEU A 384 -19.30 11.87 6.05
N VAL A 385 -18.84 10.80 5.40
CA VAL A 385 -19.46 9.47 5.44
C VAL A 385 -19.40 8.95 6.87
N ARG A 386 -20.51 8.39 7.38
CA ARG A 386 -20.57 7.85 8.74
C ARG A 386 -20.39 6.34 8.72
N VAL A 387 -19.55 5.85 9.62
CA VAL A 387 -19.41 4.41 9.87
C VAL A 387 -20.46 3.99 10.88
N LEU A 388 -21.32 3.05 10.49
CA LEU A 388 -22.24 2.39 11.40
C LEU A 388 -21.42 1.42 12.26
N SER A 389 -21.22 1.76 13.54
CA SER A 389 -20.54 0.87 14.47
C SER A 389 -21.33 -0.42 14.61
N SER A 390 -20.85 -1.52 14.04
CA SER A 390 -21.30 -2.85 14.46
C SER A 390 -20.66 -3.13 15.81
N THR A 391 -21.50 -3.27 16.83
CA THR A 391 -21.08 -3.63 18.19
C THR A 391 -20.79 -5.14 18.32
N ASP A 392 -20.97 -5.89 17.25
CA ASP A 392 -20.89 -7.34 17.22
C ASP A 392 -19.53 -7.81 16.69
N PHE A 393 -18.45 -7.49 17.39
CA PHE A 393 -17.19 -8.23 17.22
C PHE A 393 -17.05 -9.26 18.33
N SER A 394 -17.56 -10.47 18.10
CA SER A 394 -17.19 -11.66 18.88
C SER A 394 -15.88 -12.22 18.32
N GLY A 395 -14.77 -11.51 18.55
CA GLY A 395 -13.44 -12.09 18.31
C GLY A 395 -13.23 -13.32 19.20
N PRO A 396 -12.30 -14.23 18.83
CA PRO A 396 -12.00 -15.38 19.66
C PRO A 396 -11.63 -14.93 21.09
N PRO A 397 -12.07 -15.66 22.14
CA PRO A 397 -11.77 -15.31 23.50
C PRO A 397 -10.27 -15.53 23.74
N ALA A 398 -9.56 -14.41 23.95
CA ALA A 398 -8.25 -14.32 24.60
C ALA A 398 -7.06 -15.10 23.99
N ALA A 399 -6.17 -14.32 23.39
CA ALA A 399 -4.71 -14.40 23.35
C ALA A 399 -4.04 -15.80 23.29
N TRP A 400 -3.52 -16.12 22.11
CA TRP A 400 -2.49 -17.15 21.91
C TRP A 400 -1.22 -16.50 21.35
N TYR A 401 -0.39 -15.94 22.24
CA TYR A 401 1.02 -15.62 21.97
C TYR A 401 1.83 -15.77 23.27
N PRO A 402 3.13 -16.10 23.20
CA PRO A 402 4.00 -16.19 24.38
C PRO A 402 4.02 -14.85 25.14
N GLY A 403 3.62 -14.87 26.43
CA GLY A 403 3.61 -13.68 27.30
C GLY A 403 2.26 -12.95 27.43
N ALA A 404 1.20 -13.44 26.78
CA ALA A 404 -0.14 -12.92 26.98
C ALA A 404 -0.59 -13.00 28.45
N LEU A 405 -1.18 -11.92 28.97
CA LEU A 405 -1.79 -11.93 30.30
C LEU A 405 -3.04 -12.82 30.26
N HIS A 406 -3.09 -13.87 31.08
CA HIS A 406 -4.31 -14.66 31.23
C HIS A 406 -5.46 -13.74 31.67
N PRO A 407 -6.55 -13.64 30.90
CA PRO A 407 -7.63 -12.73 31.26
C PRO A 407 -8.33 -13.22 32.54
N ALA A 408 -8.91 -12.29 33.30
CA ALA A 408 -10.04 -12.64 34.16
C ALA A 408 -11.14 -13.27 33.30
N ALA A 409 -12.01 -14.12 33.87
CA ALA A 409 -13.03 -14.86 33.10
C ALA A 409 -13.89 -13.99 32.15
N HIS A 410 -14.00 -12.68 32.40
CA HIS A 410 -14.60 -11.68 31.53
C HIS A 410 -13.80 -10.36 31.65
N PRO A 411 -12.78 -10.09 30.82
CA PRO A 411 -12.09 -8.81 30.86
C PRO A 411 -13.04 -7.66 30.44
N HIS A 412 -12.86 -6.48 31.03
CA HIS A 412 -13.57 -5.28 30.56
C HIS A 412 -13.24 -5.02 29.08
N SER A 413 -14.18 -4.45 28.33
CA SER A 413 -14.09 -4.23 26.87
C SER A 413 -12.80 -3.53 26.44
N ASP A 414 -12.34 -2.56 27.22
CA ASP A 414 -11.11 -1.81 26.94
C ASP A 414 -9.85 -2.67 27.08
N PHE A 415 -9.81 -3.58 28.06
CA PHE A 415 -8.69 -4.52 28.21
C PHE A 415 -8.63 -5.47 27.00
N ALA A 416 -9.78 -6.01 26.58
CA ALA A 416 -9.85 -6.89 25.41
C ALA A 416 -9.41 -6.16 24.13
N LEU A 417 -9.81 -4.90 23.95
CA LEU A 417 -9.35 -4.07 22.83
C LEU A 417 -7.83 -3.80 22.91
N ALA A 418 -7.30 -3.46 24.09
CA ALA A 418 -5.87 -3.25 24.28
C ALA A 418 -5.03 -4.48 23.93
N GLU A 419 -5.45 -5.67 24.40
CA GLU A 419 -4.76 -6.93 24.08
C GLU A 419 -4.84 -7.25 22.58
N ARG A 420 -5.98 -6.99 21.91
CA ARG A 420 -6.09 -7.17 20.47
C ARG A 420 -5.11 -6.29 19.71
N ILE A 421 -5.00 -5.01 20.05
CA ILE A 421 -4.03 -4.09 19.43
C ILE A 421 -2.60 -4.58 19.64
N ARG A 422 -2.23 -4.98 20.88
CA ARG A 422 -0.90 -5.53 21.17
C ARG A 422 -0.61 -6.81 20.39
N THR A 423 -1.62 -7.66 20.21
CA THR A 423 -1.51 -8.88 19.40
C THR A 423 -1.20 -8.54 17.94
N LEU A 424 -1.90 -7.56 17.36
CA LEU A 424 -1.60 -7.11 15.99
C LEU A 424 -0.18 -6.57 15.88
N PHE A 425 0.26 -5.75 16.83
CA PHE A 425 1.62 -5.20 16.80
C PHE A 425 2.70 -6.28 16.91
N PHE A 426 2.49 -7.30 17.74
CA PHE A 426 3.42 -8.44 17.85
C PHE A 426 3.56 -9.21 16.52
N TRP A 427 2.45 -9.39 15.81
CA TRP A 427 2.39 -10.12 14.55
C TRP A 427 2.66 -9.24 13.32
N SER A 428 2.67 -7.91 13.49
CA SER A 428 3.02 -6.98 12.42
C SER A 428 4.51 -7.04 12.12
N ALA A 429 4.84 -7.29 10.85
CA ALA A 429 6.21 -7.44 10.43
C ALA A 429 7.01 -6.12 10.58
N SER A 430 6.36 -4.95 10.56
CA SER A 430 6.99 -3.66 10.83
C SER A 430 7.03 -3.29 12.31
N LEU A 431 5.97 -3.60 13.08
CA LEU A 431 5.82 -3.13 14.46
C LEU A 431 6.36 -4.08 15.54
N HIS A 432 6.61 -5.36 15.23
CA HIS A 432 6.95 -6.39 16.23
C HIS A 432 8.22 -6.10 17.05
N ASN A 433 9.11 -5.26 16.55
CA ASN A 433 10.39 -4.92 17.17
C ASN A 433 10.47 -3.43 17.57
N GLN A 434 9.34 -2.73 17.58
CA GLN A 434 9.22 -1.32 17.93
C GLN A 434 8.78 -1.17 19.39
N ASP A 435 9.15 -0.06 20.04
CA ASP A 435 8.78 0.22 21.43
C ASP A 435 7.42 0.93 21.46
N VAL A 436 6.34 0.16 21.33
CA VAL A 436 4.96 0.69 21.26
C VAL A 436 4.15 0.22 22.47
N ALA A 437 3.86 1.14 23.37
CA ALA A 437 2.94 0.94 24.48
C ALA A 437 1.51 1.33 24.10
N VAL A 438 0.54 0.50 24.52
CA VAL A 438 -0.89 0.66 24.23
C VAL A 438 -1.67 0.80 25.53
N ARG A 439 -2.50 1.85 25.63
CA ARG A 439 -3.50 2.03 26.68
C ARG A 439 -4.87 2.27 26.05
N VAL A 440 -5.94 1.71 26.62
CA VAL A 440 -7.31 1.91 26.11
C VAL A 440 -8.23 2.34 27.24
N GLU A 441 -9.02 3.39 27.00
CA GLU A 441 -10.03 3.90 27.93
C GLU A 441 -11.28 4.35 27.16
N ASN A 442 -12.44 3.77 27.49
CA ASN A 442 -13.73 4.00 26.83
C ASN A 442 -13.63 3.87 25.30
N GLY A 443 -12.97 2.81 24.81
CA GLY A 443 -12.74 2.57 23.38
C GLY A 443 -11.71 3.48 22.70
N ARG A 444 -11.14 4.48 23.39
CA ARG A 444 -10.05 5.32 22.89
C ARG A 444 -8.71 4.65 23.16
N ALA A 445 -7.93 4.40 22.11
CA ALA A 445 -6.55 3.91 22.22
C ALA A 445 -5.56 5.09 22.31
N THR A 446 -4.61 5.02 23.23
CA THR A 446 -3.43 5.89 23.29
C THR A 446 -2.21 5.03 22.97
N LEU A 447 -1.45 5.44 21.96
CA LEU A 447 -0.20 4.82 21.52
C LEU A 447 0.97 5.72 21.92
N SER A 448 1.97 5.17 22.60
CA SER A 448 3.14 5.94 23.09
C SER A 448 4.41 5.10 23.02
N GLY A 449 5.57 5.75 22.98
CA GLY A 449 6.88 5.09 22.85
C GLY A 449 7.62 5.58 21.61
N THR A 450 8.46 4.74 21.02
CA THR A 450 9.28 5.10 19.86
C THR A 450 9.16 4.12 18.72
N VAL A 451 9.11 4.65 17.50
CA VAL A 451 9.16 3.88 16.25
C VAL A 451 10.26 4.41 15.32
N ASP A 452 10.75 3.57 14.42
CA ASP A 452 11.84 3.93 13.51
C ASP A 452 11.41 4.97 12.46
N THR A 453 10.22 4.81 11.86
CA THR A 453 9.76 5.65 10.74
C THR A 453 8.37 6.23 10.94
N TRP A 454 8.04 7.28 10.16
CA TRP A 454 6.67 7.80 10.12
C TRP A 454 5.66 6.74 9.64
N LEU A 455 6.07 5.83 8.75
CA LEU A 455 5.21 4.77 8.25
C LEU A 455 4.81 3.79 9.36
N ASP A 456 5.75 3.43 10.24
CA ASP A 456 5.45 2.62 11.42
C ASP A 456 4.46 3.33 12.36
N ARG A 457 4.63 4.65 12.52
CA ARG A 457 3.72 5.48 13.31
C ARG A 457 2.30 5.47 12.71
N GLU A 458 2.16 5.62 11.40
CA GLU A 458 0.86 5.58 10.71
C GLU A 458 0.24 4.18 10.80
N GLN A 459 1.01 3.12 10.53
CA GLN A 459 0.57 1.74 10.60
C GLN A 459 0.03 1.40 12.00
N ALA A 460 0.70 1.82 13.06
CA ALA A 460 0.26 1.58 14.43
C ALA A 460 -1.11 2.21 14.72
N ALA A 461 -1.38 3.41 14.19
CA ALA A 461 -2.69 4.04 14.32
C ALA A 461 -3.76 3.33 13.48
N PHE A 462 -3.42 2.95 12.25
CA PHE A 462 -4.31 2.20 11.36
C PHE A 462 -4.74 0.87 11.98
N ASP A 463 -3.78 0.06 12.43
CA ASP A 463 -4.03 -1.23 13.10
C ASP A 463 -4.89 -1.07 14.36
N ALA A 464 -4.73 0.03 15.11
CA ALA A 464 -5.57 0.31 16.27
C ALA A 464 -7.03 0.62 15.89
N TYR A 465 -7.28 1.33 14.78
CA TYR A 465 -8.63 1.55 14.26
C TYR A 465 -9.25 0.26 13.73
N GLU A 466 -8.51 -0.55 12.98
CA GLU A 466 -8.99 -1.83 12.47
C GLU A 466 -9.28 -2.81 13.62
N ALA A 467 -8.48 -2.74 14.71
CA ALA A 467 -8.78 -3.44 15.96
C ALA A 467 -10.07 -2.96 16.63
N GLY A 468 -10.73 -1.89 16.17
CA GLY A 468 -11.99 -1.41 16.69
C GLY A 468 -11.88 -0.29 17.73
N ALA A 469 -10.76 0.42 17.81
CA ALA A 469 -10.69 1.66 18.57
C ALA A 469 -11.64 2.71 17.95
N THR A 470 -12.41 3.41 18.79
CA THR A 470 -13.31 4.48 18.31
C THR A 470 -12.56 5.77 17.98
N SER A 471 -11.38 5.94 18.58
CA SER A 471 -10.46 7.05 18.33
C SER A 471 -9.06 6.65 18.78
N VAL A 472 -8.04 7.09 18.05
CA VAL A 472 -6.64 6.81 18.38
C VAL A 472 -5.92 8.14 18.66
N ASP A 473 -5.29 8.22 19.83
CA ASP A 473 -4.34 9.26 20.19
C ASP A 473 -2.91 8.72 19.98
N ASN A 474 -2.29 9.14 18.88
CA ASN A 474 -0.99 8.63 18.45
C ASN A 474 0.15 9.56 18.89
N ALA A 475 0.66 9.30 20.09
CA ALA A 475 1.78 10.00 20.71
C ALA A 475 3.13 9.28 20.51
N LEU A 476 3.27 8.46 19.47
CA LEU A 476 4.54 7.83 19.12
C LEU A 476 5.56 8.85 18.61
N GLU A 477 6.78 8.74 19.10
CA GLU A 477 7.94 9.54 18.68
C GLU A 477 8.80 8.75 17.68
N LEU A 478 9.51 9.44 16.79
CA LEU A 478 10.48 8.77 15.92
C LEU A 478 11.83 8.66 16.62
N VAL A 479 12.55 7.54 16.46
CA VAL A 479 13.87 7.34 17.08
C VAL A 479 14.85 8.48 16.72
N SER A 480 14.76 9.01 15.50
CA SER A 480 15.59 10.10 15.00
C SER A 480 15.25 11.49 15.54
N SER A 481 14.06 11.71 16.13
CA SER A 481 13.64 13.02 16.67
C SER A 481 14.24 13.34 18.04
N LYS A 482 14.85 12.36 18.73
CA LYS A 482 15.53 12.59 20.02
C LYS A 482 16.86 13.35 19.90
N PHE A 483 17.33 13.58 18.68
CA PHE A 483 18.58 14.28 18.39
C PHE A 483 18.37 15.69 17.81
N LEU A 484 17.12 16.20 17.81
CA LEU A 484 16.75 17.55 17.33
C LEU A 484 16.59 18.55 18.49
#